data_AF-A0A4Y2HK65-F1
#
_entry.id   AF-A0A4Y2HK65-F1
#
_cell.length_a   1.000
_cell.length_b   1.000
_cell.length_c   1.000
_cell.angle_alpha   90.00
_cell.angle_beta   90.00
_cell.angle_gamma   90.00
#
_symmetry.space_group_name_H-M   'P 1'
#
loop_
_entity.id
_entity.type
_entity.pdbx_description
1 polymer ?
#
loop_
_entity_poly.entity_id
_entity_poly.type
_entity_poly.pdbx_seq_one_letter_code
_entity_poly.pdbx_strand_id
1 'polypeptide(L)'
;MIQRRGDFDRPKDFFFKDWASYKKGFGDVAKDFWLGNDNIFALSNQRLYSIRFDLQAVDGQKRFALYDVFWIDDERSKYTINIKDYSGDAGMFQL
;
A
#
# COMPACT_ATOMS: atom_id res chain seq x y z
N MET A 1 -4.60 -7.47 -2.95
CA MET A 1 -3.38 -7.12 -2.21
C MET A 1 -2.53 -6.24 -3.10
N ILE A 2 -2.11 -5.07 -2.64
CA ILE A 2 -1.36 -4.09 -3.49
C ILE A 2 0.10 -3.90 -3.06
N GLN A 3 0.46 -4.36 -1.86
CA GLN A 3 1.81 -4.31 -1.30
C GLN A 3 1.97 -5.47 -0.32
N ARG A 4 3.20 -6.02 -0.20
CA ARG A 4 3.60 -6.89 0.90
C ARG A 4 5.04 -6.58 1.31
N ARG A 5 5.31 -6.61 2.63
CA ARG A 5 6.65 -6.69 3.22
C ARG A 5 6.78 -7.94 4.07
N GLY A 6 7.92 -8.61 4.02
CA GLY A 6 8.19 -9.74 4.90
C GLY A 6 9.66 -10.13 4.94
N ASP A 7 9.96 -11.19 5.69
CA ASP A 7 11.29 -11.79 5.73
C ASP A 7 11.43 -12.81 4.60
N PHE A 8 11.80 -12.31 3.41
CA PHE A 8 11.98 -13.11 2.19
C PHE A 8 13.40 -13.02 1.64
N ASP A 9 14.39 -12.76 2.50
CA ASP A 9 15.81 -12.63 2.14
C ASP A 9 16.06 -11.57 1.04
N ARG A 10 15.34 -10.44 1.13
CA ARG A 10 15.55 -9.29 0.25
C ARG A 10 16.60 -8.34 0.85
N PRO A 11 17.40 -7.65 0.03
CA PRO A 11 18.24 -6.55 0.49
C PRO A 11 17.42 -5.51 1.25
N LYS A 12 18.01 -4.89 2.29
CA LYS A 12 17.32 -3.89 3.13
C LYS A 12 16.80 -2.69 2.31
N ASP A 13 17.49 -2.37 1.22
CA ASP A 13 17.19 -1.31 0.27
C ASP A 13 16.34 -1.79 -0.93
N PHE A 14 15.73 -2.98 -0.87
CA PHE A 14 14.95 -3.52 -1.99
C PHE A 14 13.84 -2.56 -2.48
N PHE A 15 13.23 -1.79 -1.57
CA PHE A 15 12.20 -0.78 -1.89
C PHE A 15 12.77 0.62 -2.20
N PHE A 16 14.09 0.81 -2.16
CA PHE A 16 14.72 2.02 -2.67
C PHE A 16 14.78 1.94 -4.19
N LYS A 17 13.74 2.51 -4.82
CA LYS A 17 13.43 2.38 -6.25
C LYS A 17 13.03 3.75 -6.80
N ASP A 18 13.21 3.93 -8.10
CA ASP A 18 12.86 5.16 -8.79
C ASP A 18 11.35 5.30 -9.05
N TRP A 19 10.94 6.47 -9.56
CA TRP A 19 9.55 6.76 -9.91
C TRP A 19 8.98 5.75 -10.93
N ALA A 20 9.76 5.40 -11.95
CA ALA A 20 9.34 4.48 -13.01
C ALA A 20 9.03 3.08 -12.43
N SER A 21 9.83 2.60 -11.47
CA SER A 21 9.58 1.35 -10.76
C SER A 21 8.30 1.42 -9.93
N TYR A 22 8.07 2.50 -9.18
CA TYR A 22 6.84 2.65 -8.39
C TYR A 22 5.60 2.81 -9.26
N LYS A 23 5.72 3.46 -10.42
CA LYS A 23 4.65 3.55 -11.43
C LYS A 23 4.24 2.17 -11.95
N LYS A 24 5.21 1.39 -12.43
CA LYS A 24 4.97 0.08 -13.06
C LYS A 24 4.73 -1.07 -12.07
N GLY A 25 5.28 -0.96 -10.87
CA GLY A 25 5.32 -2.05 -9.89
C GLY A 25 6.62 -2.86 -10.00
N PHE A 26 6.92 -3.58 -8.92
CA PHE A 26 8.10 -4.43 -8.82
C PHE A 26 7.93 -5.50 -7.74
N GLY A 27 8.79 -6.52 -7.80
CA GLY A 27 8.82 -7.61 -6.84
C GLY A 27 8.00 -8.82 -7.28
N ASP A 28 7.62 -9.64 -6.31
CA ASP A 28 6.93 -10.91 -6.53
C ASP A 28 5.72 -10.96 -5.59
N VAL A 29 4.52 -11.18 -6.14
CA VAL A 29 3.25 -11.22 -5.40
C VAL A 29 3.21 -12.32 -4.34
N ALA A 30 4.08 -13.34 -4.44
CA ALA A 30 4.27 -14.36 -3.42
C ALA A 30 5.21 -13.91 -2.27
N LYS A 31 6.00 -12.85 -2.46
CA LYS A 31 7.01 -12.32 -1.52
C LYS A 31 6.80 -10.81 -1.31
N ASP A 32 7.87 -10.03 -1.16
CA ASP A 32 7.82 -8.57 -1.21
C ASP A 32 7.48 -8.05 -2.61
N PHE A 33 6.49 -7.15 -2.68
CA PHE A 33 6.13 -6.48 -3.92
C PHE A 33 5.42 -5.14 -3.70
N TRP A 34 5.41 -4.34 -4.76
CA TRP A 34 4.54 -3.20 -4.97
C TRP A 34 3.81 -3.39 -6.29
N LEU A 35 2.47 -3.30 -6.29
CA LEU A 35 1.66 -3.60 -7.47
C LEU A 35 1.89 -2.61 -8.63
N GLY A 36 2.32 -1.39 -8.34
CA GLY A 36 2.49 -0.31 -9.31
C GLY A 36 1.36 0.71 -9.21
N ASN A 37 1.71 1.99 -9.21
CA ASN A 37 0.75 3.07 -9.01
C ASN A 37 -0.29 3.13 -10.13
N ASP A 38 0.08 2.84 -11.40
CA ASP A 38 -0.89 2.79 -12.49
C ASP A 38 -1.97 1.72 -12.25
N ASN A 39 -1.55 0.56 -11.75
CA ASN A 39 -2.44 -0.55 -11.44
C ASN A 39 -3.33 -0.22 -10.21
N ILE A 40 -2.77 0.42 -9.18
CA ILE A 40 -3.52 0.82 -7.98
C ILE A 40 -4.55 1.91 -8.34
N PHE A 41 -4.18 2.87 -9.19
CA PHE A 41 -5.08 3.89 -9.71
C PHE A 41 -6.23 3.23 -10.48
N ALA A 42 -5.89 2.37 -11.46
CA ALA A 42 -6.89 1.69 -12.28
C ALA A 42 -7.85 0.84 -11.43
N LEU A 43 -7.37 0.13 -10.40
CA LEU A 43 -8.22 -0.67 -9.53
C LEU A 43 -9.10 0.18 -8.63
N SER A 44 -8.51 1.15 -7.92
CA SER A 44 -9.23 1.92 -6.90
C SER A 44 -10.25 2.91 -7.45
N ASN A 45 -10.16 3.28 -8.73
CA ASN A 45 -11.12 4.18 -9.39
C ASN A 45 -12.26 3.45 -10.14
N GLN A 46 -12.30 2.10 -10.13
CA GLN A 46 -13.38 1.34 -10.78
C GLN A 46 -14.71 1.37 -10.00
N ARG A 47 -14.63 1.53 -8.69
CA ARG A 47 -15.75 1.62 -7.74
C ARG A 47 -15.19 2.08 -6.40
N LEU A 48 -16.06 2.27 -5.42
CA LEU A 48 -15.62 2.50 -4.05
C LEU A 48 -14.94 1.24 -3.49
N TYR A 49 -13.72 1.40 -2.97
CA TYR A 49 -12.97 0.35 -2.29
C TYR A 49 -12.56 0.81 -0.90
N SER A 50 -12.36 -0.16 -0.02
CA SER A 50 -11.70 0.02 1.27
C SER A 50 -10.25 -0.45 1.18
N ILE A 51 -9.35 0.16 1.95
CA ILE A 51 -7.96 -0.29 2.09
C ILE A 51 -7.70 -0.74 3.53
N ARG A 52 -7.10 -1.92 3.66
CA ARG A 52 -6.68 -2.49 4.94
C ARG A 52 -5.17 -2.60 5.00
N PHE A 53 -4.60 -2.10 6.08
CA PHE A 53 -3.20 -2.26 6.45
C PHE A 53 -3.12 -3.25 7.61
N ASP A 54 -2.54 -4.42 7.38
CA ASP A 54 -2.21 -5.39 8.43
C ASP A 54 -0.74 -5.23 8.80
N LEU A 55 -0.47 -4.99 10.09
CA LEU A 55 0.86 -4.72 10.63
C LEU A 55 1.23 -5.79 11.66
N GLN A 56 2.49 -6.20 11.66
CA GLN A 56 3.04 -7.10 12.66
C GLN A 56 4.37 -6.54 13.18
N ALA A 57 4.48 -6.37 14.49
CA ALA A 57 5.70 -5.97 15.16
C ALA A 57 6.67 -7.17 15.32
N VAL A 58 7.94 -6.89 15.59
CA VAL A 58 8.98 -7.93 15.77
C VAL A 58 8.65 -8.88 16.91
N ASP A 59 8.01 -8.39 17.97
CA ASP A 59 7.55 -9.19 19.12
C ASP A 59 6.27 -10.00 18.84
N GLY A 60 5.75 -9.93 17.60
CA GLY A 60 4.58 -10.67 17.14
C GLY A 60 3.24 -9.98 17.34
N GLN A 61 3.18 -8.80 17.98
CA GLN A 61 1.93 -8.05 18.11
C GLN A 61 1.39 -7.68 16.73
N LYS A 62 0.10 -7.96 16.50
CA LYS A 62 -0.60 -7.64 15.25
C LYS A 62 -1.59 -6.52 15.49
N ARG A 63 -1.65 -5.58 14.54
CA ARG A 63 -2.60 -4.46 14.52
C ARG A 63 -3.08 -4.24 13.10
N PHE A 64 -4.18 -3.52 12.96
CA PHE A 64 -4.68 -3.12 11.66
C PHE A 64 -5.22 -1.70 11.62
N ALA A 65 -5.21 -1.12 10.42
CA ALA A 65 -5.94 0.08 10.05
C ALA A 65 -6.81 -0.23 8.82
N LEU A 66 -8.08 0.14 8.87
CA LEU A 66 -9.03 0.04 7.78
C LEU A 66 -9.55 1.44 7.47
N TYR A 67 -9.56 1.81 6.20
CA TYR A 67 -10.26 2.99 5.70
C TYR A 67 -11.31 2.52 4.72
N ASP A 68 -12.59 2.79 5.00
CA ASP A 68 -13.71 2.27 4.18
C ASP A 68 -13.78 2.92 2.80
N VAL A 69 -13.19 4.11 2.68
CA VAL A 69 -13.10 4.89 1.45
C VAL A 69 -11.63 5.04 1.08
N PHE A 70 -11.23 4.52 -0.09
CA PHE A 70 -9.87 4.60 -0.60
C PHE A 70 -9.82 4.73 -2.13
N TRP A 71 -9.03 5.69 -2.60
CA TRP A 71 -8.49 5.71 -3.95
C TRP A 71 -7.19 6.51 -4.03
N ILE A 72 -6.48 6.38 -5.14
CA ILE A 72 -5.39 7.30 -5.50
C ILE A 72 -5.76 8.05 -6.79
N ASP A 73 -5.23 9.26 -6.94
CA ASP A 73 -5.37 10.03 -8.18
C ASP A 73 -4.38 9.55 -9.25
N ASP A 74 -4.45 10.14 -10.45
CA ASP A 74 -3.59 9.76 -11.57
C ASP A 74 -2.13 10.25 -11.40
N GLU A 75 -1.27 9.94 -12.37
CA GLU A 75 0.14 10.36 -12.36
C GLU A 75 0.32 11.88 -12.40
N ARG A 76 -0.59 12.63 -13.06
CA ARG A 76 -0.50 14.09 -13.14
C ARG A 76 -0.72 14.72 -11.77
N SER A 77 -1.60 14.12 -10.99
CA SER A 77 -1.82 14.41 -9.57
C SER A 77 -0.85 13.67 -8.64
N LYS A 78 0.26 13.14 -9.17
CA LYS A 78 1.33 12.46 -8.40
C LYS A 78 0.84 11.31 -7.53
N TYR A 79 -0.23 10.63 -7.94
CA TYR A 79 -0.83 9.52 -7.21
C TYR A 79 -1.26 9.90 -5.78
N THR A 80 -1.79 11.11 -5.58
CA THR A 80 -2.30 11.57 -4.28
C THR A 80 -3.30 10.57 -3.70
N ILE A 81 -3.09 10.19 -2.44
CA ILE A 81 -3.94 9.25 -1.71
C ILE A 81 -5.15 9.97 -1.12
N ASN A 82 -6.31 9.33 -1.24
CA ASN A 82 -7.56 9.77 -0.64
C ASN A 82 -8.09 8.64 0.24
N ILE A 83 -8.21 8.90 1.54
CA ILE A 83 -8.67 7.94 2.56
C ILE A 83 -9.64 8.59 3.53
N LYS A 84 -10.71 7.89 3.91
CA LYS A 84 -11.69 8.33 4.92
C LYS A 84 -12.19 7.15 5.75
N ASP A 85 -12.95 7.47 6.80
CA ASP A 85 -13.69 6.50 7.61
C ASP A 85 -12.77 5.43 8.22
N TYR A 86 -11.84 5.91 9.05
CA TYR A 86 -10.87 5.07 9.75
C TYR A 86 -11.54 4.19 10.81
N SER A 87 -11.14 2.91 10.85
CA SER A 87 -11.33 2.01 11.98
C SER A 87 -10.09 1.13 12.19
N GLY A 88 -9.84 0.69 13.42
CA GLY A 88 -8.73 -0.19 13.73
C GLY A 88 -8.03 0.14 15.05
N ASP A 89 -6.96 -0.60 15.31
CA ASP A 89 -6.17 -0.55 16.55
C ASP A 89 -4.69 -0.19 16.30
N ALA A 90 -4.31 0.09 15.05
CA ALA A 90 -2.97 0.54 14.67
C ALA A 90 -2.69 2.02 14.98
N GLY A 91 -3.69 2.77 15.45
CA GLY A 91 -3.61 4.23 15.61
C GLY A 91 -3.96 4.97 14.32
N MET A 92 -4.59 6.15 14.46
CA MET A 92 -4.95 7.02 13.35
C MET A 92 -3.76 7.93 13.01
N PHE A 93 -3.22 7.81 11.79
CA PHE A 93 -2.31 8.82 11.24
C PHE A 93 -3.16 9.94 10.64
N GLN A 94 -3.08 11.16 11.18
CA GLN A 94 -3.57 12.35 10.48
C GLN A 94 -2.53 12.76 9.44
N LEU A 95 -2.95 12.86 8.17
CA LEU A 95 -2.18 13.48 7.08
C LEU A 95 -2.25 15.01 7.19
#